data_AF-A3K000-F1
#
_entry.id   AF-A3K000-F1
#
_cell.length_a   1.000
_cell.length_b   1.000
_cell.length_c   1.000
_cell.angle_alpha   90.00
_cell.angle_beta   90.00
_cell.angle_gamma   90.00
#
_symmetry.space_group_name_H-M   'P 1'
#
loop_
_entity.id
_entity.type
_entity.pdbx_description
1 polymer ?
#
loop_
_entity_poly.entity_id
_entity_poly.type
_entity_poly.pdbx_seq_one_letter_code
_entity_poly.pdbx_strand_id
1 'polypeptide(L)'
;MTNTNASPCSYRCKNANCLKRLKQILPVERATPAAKLDGLTDLLLKTQDAFPASAGFGDEEATVSCMNTRNDMIRYLALRAARFVGTGQRAYENMAPTPTHFIEPCDFHAMHSWVKRDGKVRYAIRMQDALTALRNQNYTDFHPLLAAKASPGDVLMTRFFTPEGESTNLRDVYALFRANYAANLRAGGRIAWLTCSRAHLKFFTKIGFVASGTYTCRHSSEQHLMRLDLHDRAHLAAMRSPLLPVHDRILLNCPLHSRSNRKDKTMTNLETKWTCGRDFSQMAAIIEEAQGRFAQILQRYITSDSDKRVAYQRFLSFEYHMTRGVNRYFMRVAASPKLSRLRPLRKFFTDFANEEELHYLVAASDLKALGEPILPMPFDVALWHSYFEAVTDSNPFIRAGAAMILENISDGVARPLVKEALSAPFLDRSNTKFLVLHQHETLPHGDQIIEALTSAALQPEDVDDLILGARQGMVLYLRLVEWALLFDAPETVAAHVTAHAEEVNHAEIAAFKMDDLVHDY
;
A
#
# COMPACT_ATOMS: atom_id res chain seq x y z
N MET A 1 23.33 -33.29 61.20
CA MET A 1 23.81 -32.32 60.20
C MET A 1 23.85 -32.97 58.82
N THR A 2 23.82 -32.17 57.77
CA THR A 2 23.52 -32.52 56.37
C THR A 2 24.73 -32.93 55.54
N ASN A 3 24.59 -33.88 54.60
CA ASN A 3 24.51 -33.53 53.17
C ASN A 3 24.17 -34.75 52.28
N THR A 4 23.47 -34.50 51.18
CA THR A 4 23.00 -35.53 50.23
C THR A 4 23.26 -35.10 48.79
N ASN A 5 23.93 -35.96 48.01
CA ASN A 5 24.04 -35.80 46.55
C ASN A 5 22.82 -36.40 45.85
N ALA A 6 22.26 -35.71 44.85
CA ALA A 6 21.23 -36.24 43.96
C ALA A 6 21.53 -35.91 42.49
N SER A 7 21.35 -36.91 41.62
CA SER A 7 21.74 -36.90 40.20
C SER A 7 20.65 -36.29 39.28
N PRO A 8 21.00 -35.65 38.14
CA PRO A 8 20.01 -35.06 37.24
C PRO A 8 19.16 -36.11 36.50
N CYS A 9 17.84 -35.91 36.56
CA CYS A 9 16.87 -36.74 35.85
C CYS A 9 16.92 -36.48 34.33
N SER A 10 17.06 -37.54 33.51
CA SER A 10 17.05 -37.43 32.04
C SER A 10 15.88 -38.18 31.41
N TYR A 11 14.98 -37.44 30.76
CA TYR A 11 13.87 -38.02 30.00
C TYR A 11 14.35 -38.42 28.59
N ARG A 12 14.47 -39.73 28.33
CA ARG A 12 14.72 -40.28 26.99
C ARG A 12 13.40 -40.56 26.26
N CYS A 13 13.22 -39.98 25.08
CA CYS A 13 12.17 -40.38 24.15
C CYS A 13 12.43 -41.81 23.63
N LYS A 14 11.52 -42.75 23.90
CA LYS A 14 11.67 -44.17 23.50
C LYS A 14 11.08 -44.50 22.11
N ASN A 15 10.58 -43.53 21.34
CA ASN A 15 9.95 -43.81 20.05
C ASN A 15 10.96 -43.76 18.88
N ALA A 16 11.42 -44.94 18.44
CA ALA A 16 12.40 -45.10 17.37
C ALA A 16 11.95 -44.50 16.01
N ASN A 17 10.64 -44.41 15.74
CA ASN A 17 10.12 -43.84 14.50
C ASN A 17 10.24 -42.30 14.45
N CYS A 18 10.34 -41.64 15.61
CA CYS A 18 10.51 -40.18 15.70
C CYS A 18 11.90 -39.75 15.23
N LEU A 19 12.95 -40.48 15.65
CA LEU A 19 14.34 -40.25 15.25
C LEU A 19 14.62 -40.53 13.77
N LYS A 20 13.83 -41.40 13.13
CA LYS A 20 14.04 -41.80 11.74
C LYS A 20 13.57 -40.73 10.73
N ARG A 21 12.46 -40.03 11.02
CA ARG A 21 11.96 -38.91 10.20
C ARG A 21 12.80 -37.63 10.34
N LEU A 22 13.32 -37.34 11.53
CA LEU A 22 14.16 -36.15 11.78
C LEU A 22 15.48 -36.14 10.98
N LYS A 23 16.00 -37.31 10.59
CA LYS A 23 17.21 -37.43 9.76
C LYS A 23 16.98 -37.23 8.25
N GLN A 24 15.73 -37.14 7.78
CA GLN A 24 15.42 -37.07 6.35
C GLN A 24 15.15 -35.65 5.83
N ILE A 25 15.07 -34.64 6.71
CA ILE A 25 14.55 -33.31 6.36
C ILE A 25 15.64 -32.22 6.30
N LEU A 26 16.83 -32.45 6.87
CA LEU A 26 17.91 -31.45 6.92
C LEU A 26 19.30 -32.08 6.68
N PRO A 27 20.05 -31.66 5.66
CA PRO A 27 21.48 -31.89 5.59
C PRO A 27 22.26 -30.76 6.32
N VAL A 28 23.43 -31.15 6.84
CA VAL A 28 24.58 -30.30 7.26
C VAL A 28 24.64 -29.71 8.69
N GLU A 29 25.69 -30.17 9.38
CA GLU A 29 26.57 -29.61 10.43
C GLU A 29 26.09 -28.99 11.77
N ARG A 30 26.41 -29.74 12.83
CA ARG A 30 27.18 -29.35 14.03
C ARG A 30 27.11 -27.89 14.51
N ALA A 31 26.03 -27.57 15.21
CA ALA A 31 26.09 -26.72 16.41
C ALA A 31 25.25 -27.38 17.53
N THR A 32 25.77 -27.40 18.76
CA THR A 32 25.09 -28.06 19.88
C THR A 32 23.82 -27.29 20.31
N PRO A 33 22.76 -27.98 20.77
CA PRO A 33 21.48 -27.32 21.10
C PRO A 33 21.58 -26.21 22.16
N ALA A 34 22.52 -26.31 23.11
CA ALA A 34 22.71 -25.32 24.18
C ALA A 34 23.14 -23.95 23.63
N ALA A 35 24.16 -23.91 22.75
CA ALA A 35 24.67 -22.67 22.17
C ALA A 35 23.62 -21.91 21.32
N LYS A 36 22.61 -22.61 20.80
CA LYS A 36 21.47 -22.00 20.09
C LYS A 36 20.43 -21.38 21.03
N LEU A 37 20.39 -21.78 22.30
CA LEU A 37 19.43 -21.26 23.29
C LEU A 37 19.95 -19.96 23.93
N ASP A 38 21.25 -19.91 24.24
CA ASP A 38 21.90 -18.74 24.82
C ASP A 38 21.90 -17.58 23.82
N GLY A 39 22.29 -17.83 22.56
CA GLY A 39 22.22 -16.84 21.48
C GLY A 39 20.79 -16.35 21.17
N LEU A 40 19.77 -17.18 21.39
CA LEU A 40 18.37 -16.76 21.29
C LEU A 40 18.00 -15.82 22.45
N THR A 41 18.44 -16.13 23.67
CA THR A 41 18.16 -15.34 24.88
C THR A 41 18.80 -13.97 24.79
N ASP A 42 20.04 -13.90 24.29
CA ASP A 42 20.77 -12.64 24.09
C ASP A 42 20.14 -11.78 22.98
N LEU A 43 19.65 -12.40 21.90
CA LEU A 43 18.85 -11.73 20.87
C LEU A 43 17.51 -11.20 21.40
N LEU A 44 16.85 -11.96 22.29
CA LEU A 44 15.56 -11.61 22.90
C LEU A 44 15.67 -10.42 23.86
N LEU A 45 16.73 -10.36 24.67
CA LEU A 45 17.03 -9.20 25.52
C LEU A 45 17.27 -7.96 24.65
N LYS A 46 18.10 -8.07 23.61
CA LYS A 46 18.35 -6.98 22.64
C LYS A 46 17.11 -6.57 21.85
N THR A 47 16.09 -7.44 21.67
CA THR A 47 14.81 -7.04 21.07
C THR A 47 13.82 -6.42 22.06
N GLN A 48 14.00 -6.60 23.36
CA GLN A 48 13.14 -5.98 24.37
C GLN A 48 13.36 -4.47 24.45
N ASP A 49 14.62 -4.03 24.29
CA ASP A 49 15.02 -2.62 24.31
C ASP A 49 14.83 -1.91 22.94
N ALA A 50 14.62 -2.67 21.86
CA ALA A 50 14.56 -2.18 20.49
C ALA A 50 13.15 -1.76 19.99
N PHE A 51 12.16 -1.61 20.88
CA PHE A 51 10.83 -1.10 20.52
C PHE A 51 10.73 0.41 20.83
N PRO A 52 10.84 1.30 19.82
CA PRO A 52 10.68 2.73 20.06
C PRO A 52 9.27 3.07 20.54
N ALA A 53 9.19 3.90 21.58
CA ALA A 53 7.93 4.44 22.06
C ALA A 53 7.50 5.63 21.18
N SER A 54 6.63 5.41 20.19
CA SER A 54 6.01 6.52 19.44
C SER A 54 4.71 6.15 18.69
N ALA A 55 3.63 6.10 19.44
CA ALA A 55 2.43 6.83 19.04
C ALA A 55 2.10 7.80 20.19
N GLY A 56 2.71 8.99 20.16
CA GLY A 56 2.72 9.92 21.29
C GLY A 56 1.31 10.34 21.73
N PHE A 57 0.90 9.82 22.88
CA PHE A 57 -0.23 10.30 23.67
C PHE A 57 0.25 10.41 25.12
N GLY A 58 0.59 11.61 25.57
CA GLY A 58 0.77 11.87 27.01
C GLY A 58 -0.55 11.66 27.78
N ASP A 59 -0.57 11.38 29.08
CA ASP A 59 0.55 11.26 30.02
C ASP A 59 0.57 9.90 30.74
N GLU A 60 1.79 9.44 31.06
CA GLU A 60 2.22 8.35 31.97
C GLU A 60 1.38 7.04 32.13
N GLU A 61 2.13 5.92 32.12
CA GLU A 61 1.73 4.52 32.42
C GLU A 61 0.96 3.66 31.38
N ALA A 62 0.76 4.08 30.13
CA ALA A 62 0.21 3.17 29.10
C ALA A 62 0.87 3.32 27.71
N THR A 63 1.73 2.37 27.33
CA THR A 63 2.31 2.32 25.99
C THR A 63 1.44 1.48 25.06
N VAL A 64 0.85 2.13 24.05
CA VAL A 64 0.23 1.44 22.91
C VAL A 64 1.31 1.12 21.88
N SER A 65 1.45 -0.15 21.50
CA SER A 65 2.27 -0.55 20.36
C SER A 65 1.39 -1.14 19.26
N CYS A 66 1.64 -0.77 18.01
CA CYS A 66 1.00 -1.35 16.82
C CYS A 66 2.11 -1.98 15.95
N MET A 67 1.91 -3.21 15.51
CA MET A 67 2.79 -3.84 14.52
C MET A 67 2.28 -3.54 13.12
N ASN A 68 3.04 -2.72 12.39
CA ASN A 68 2.66 -2.23 11.08
C ASN A 68 3.51 -2.84 9.96
N THR A 69 4.65 -3.47 10.29
CA THR A 69 5.52 -4.12 9.30
C THR A 69 5.62 -5.64 9.50
N ARG A 70 5.92 -6.34 8.40
CA ARG A 70 6.24 -7.78 8.40
C ARG A 70 7.38 -8.12 9.37
N ASN A 71 8.36 -7.24 9.52
CA ASN A 71 9.52 -7.45 10.39
C ASN A 71 9.18 -7.32 11.88
N ASP A 72 8.32 -6.37 12.26
CA ASP A 72 7.83 -6.25 13.64
C ASP A 72 7.08 -7.51 14.06
N MET A 73 6.22 -8.00 13.16
CA MET A 73 5.45 -9.21 13.38
C MET A 73 6.35 -10.46 13.45
N ILE A 74 7.37 -10.60 12.60
CA ILE A 74 8.34 -11.70 12.70
C ILE A 74 9.08 -11.66 14.04
N ARG A 75 9.53 -10.49 14.50
CA ARG A 75 10.19 -10.32 15.81
C ARG A 75 9.26 -10.71 16.97
N TYR A 76 7.99 -10.27 16.92
CA TYR A 76 6.98 -10.63 17.91
C TYR A 76 6.66 -12.13 17.91
N LEU A 77 6.52 -12.74 16.73
CA LEU A 77 6.29 -14.18 16.58
C LEU A 77 7.48 -15.00 17.08
N ALA A 78 8.72 -14.56 16.85
CA ALA A 78 9.92 -15.18 17.43
C ALA A 78 9.93 -15.09 18.96
N LEU A 79 9.63 -13.91 19.51
CA LEU A 79 9.56 -13.66 20.96
C LEU A 79 8.42 -14.44 21.63
N ARG A 80 7.29 -14.65 20.92
CA ARG A 80 6.23 -15.58 21.33
C ARG A 80 6.63 -17.05 21.21
N ALA A 81 7.27 -17.45 20.11
CA ALA A 81 7.69 -18.84 19.90
C ALA A 81 8.69 -19.27 20.98
N ALA A 82 9.64 -18.40 21.34
CA ALA A 82 10.54 -18.65 22.47
C ALA A 82 9.79 -18.86 23.79
N ARG A 83 8.81 -17.99 24.11
CA ARG A 83 7.97 -18.13 25.31
C ARG A 83 7.04 -19.36 25.28
N PHE A 84 6.61 -19.81 24.10
CA PHE A 84 5.74 -20.98 23.91
C PHE A 84 6.52 -22.30 23.97
N VAL A 85 7.73 -22.35 23.39
CA VAL A 85 8.62 -23.51 23.48
C VAL A 85 9.15 -23.69 24.91
N GLY A 86 9.39 -22.59 25.63
CA GLY A 86 9.81 -22.62 27.03
C GLY A 86 8.81 -23.22 28.03
N THR A 87 7.53 -23.41 27.66
CA THR A 87 6.50 -23.98 28.53
C THR A 87 6.09 -25.43 28.17
N GLY A 88 6.75 -26.05 27.18
CA GLY A 88 6.68 -27.50 26.94
C GLY A 88 5.35 -28.05 26.41
N GLN A 89 4.40 -27.21 25.99
CA GLN A 89 3.11 -27.66 25.46
C GLN A 89 3.17 -27.95 23.95
N ARG A 90 2.49 -29.01 23.52
CA ARG A 90 2.33 -29.33 22.10
C ARG A 90 1.32 -28.39 21.47
N ALA A 91 1.72 -27.74 20.38
CA ALA A 91 0.79 -27.11 19.47
C ALA A 91 -0.14 -28.18 18.86
N TYR A 92 -1.43 -28.00 19.11
CA TYR A 92 -2.54 -28.38 18.24
C TYR A 92 -2.93 -29.89 18.12
N GLU A 93 -3.66 -30.40 19.15
CA GLU A 93 -4.93 -31.17 18.96
C GLU A 93 -6.05 -30.80 19.99
N ASN A 94 -6.47 -29.55 20.23
CA ASN A 94 -6.07 -28.30 19.57
C ASN A 94 -5.84 -27.10 20.51
N MET A 95 -6.64 -26.89 21.57
CA MET A 95 -6.28 -26.01 22.68
C MET A 95 -7.02 -26.38 23.97
N ALA A 96 -6.28 -26.59 25.05
CA ALA A 96 -6.85 -26.84 26.38
C ALA A 96 -6.98 -25.51 27.16
N PRO A 97 -8.08 -25.29 27.91
CA PRO A 97 -8.35 -24.00 28.54
C PRO A 97 -7.67 -23.84 29.91
N THR A 98 -7.07 -22.67 30.14
CA THR A 98 -6.97 -21.87 31.39
C THR A 98 -5.82 -20.85 31.27
N PRO A 99 -5.88 -19.67 31.92
CA PRO A 99 -7.03 -18.79 32.13
C PRO A 99 -6.92 -17.46 31.32
N THR A 100 -5.97 -17.31 30.38
CA THR A 100 -5.59 -15.99 29.80
C THR A 100 -5.23 -15.96 28.29
N HIS A 101 -5.85 -16.83 27.47
CA HIS A 101 -5.65 -17.05 26.01
C HIS A 101 -5.86 -15.77 25.13
N PHE A 102 -5.46 -15.63 23.84
CA PHE A 102 -5.00 -16.53 22.75
C PHE A 102 -4.35 -15.73 21.58
N ILE A 103 -3.38 -16.29 20.79
CA ILE A 103 -2.99 -15.82 19.42
C ILE A 103 -2.59 -17.01 18.51
N GLU A 104 -3.05 -17.00 17.25
CA GLU A 104 -2.61 -17.89 16.16
C GLU A 104 -1.27 -17.42 15.57
N PRO A 105 -0.29 -18.30 15.32
CA PRO A 105 0.72 -18.04 14.30
C PRO A 105 0.09 -18.13 12.91
N CYS A 106 0.74 -17.55 11.90
CA CYS A 106 0.40 -17.63 10.46
C CYS A 106 -0.70 -16.68 9.93
N ASP A 107 -0.56 -15.36 10.15
CA ASP A 107 -1.27 -14.39 9.30
C ASP A 107 -0.45 -13.12 9.06
N PHE A 108 -0.01 -12.89 7.81
CA PHE A 108 0.84 -11.74 7.45
C PHE A 108 0.06 -10.47 7.10
N HIS A 109 -1.28 -10.51 7.12
CA HIS A 109 -2.15 -9.40 6.71
C HIS A 109 -3.04 -8.88 7.85
N ALA A 110 -2.71 -9.23 9.10
CA ALA A 110 -3.40 -8.75 10.28
C ALA A 110 -2.58 -7.65 10.99
N MET A 111 -3.25 -6.54 11.34
CA MET A 111 -2.69 -5.56 12.26
C MET A 111 -2.97 -6.01 13.69
N HIS A 112 -1.91 -6.02 14.50
CA HIS A 112 -1.97 -6.34 15.92
C HIS A 112 -1.55 -5.13 16.75
N SER A 113 -2.41 -4.74 17.68
CA SER A 113 -2.16 -3.64 18.60
C SER A 113 -2.36 -4.11 20.03
N TRP A 114 -1.57 -3.59 20.97
CA TRP A 114 -1.75 -3.88 22.40
C TRP A 114 -1.36 -2.70 23.29
N VAL A 115 -1.85 -2.74 24.53
CA VAL A 115 -1.40 -1.86 25.61
C VAL A 115 -0.53 -2.65 26.58
N LYS A 116 0.63 -2.09 26.95
CA LYS A 116 1.45 -2.58 28.06
C LYS A 116 1.36 -1.64 29.27
N ARG A 117 1.35 -2.22 30.46
CA ARG A 117 1.58 -1.56 31.76
C ARG A 117 2.36 -2.52 32.66
N ASP A 118 3.37 -2.03 33.38
CA ASP A 118 4.26 -2.85 34.23
C ASP A 118 4.94 -4.02 33.48
N GLY A 119 5.28 -3.79 32.20
CA GLY A 119 5.82 -4.83 31.29
C GLY A 119 4.83 -5.91 30.86
N LYS A 120 3.59 -5.92 31.38
CA LYS A 120 2.54 -6.89 31.07
C LYS A 120 1.58 -6.34 30.02
N VAL A 121 1.13 -7.20 29.09
CA VAL A 121 0.09 -6.84 28.12
C VAL A 121 -1.27 -6.83 28.84
N ARG A 122 -1.91 -5.66 28.89
CA ARG A 122 -3.21 -5.45 29.54
C ARG A 122 -4.39 -5.59 28.58
N TYR A 123 -4.21 -5.20 27.31
CA TYR A 123 -5.26 -5.30 26.29
C TYR A 123 -4.64 -5.58 24.94
N ALA A 124 -5.32 -6.31 24.06
CA ALA A 124 -4.89 -6.50 22.67
C ALA A 124 -6.07 -6.56 21.70
N ILE A 125 -5.85 -6.08 20.48
CA ILE A 125 -6.78 -6.15 19.35
C ILE A 125 -6.04 -6.78 18.16
N ARG A 126 -6.73 -7.67 17.43
CA ARG A 126 -6.36 -8.11 16.08
C ARG A 126 -7.42 -7.58 15.12
N MET A 127 -6.98 -6.88 14.08
CA MET A 127 -7.80 -6.49 12.96
C MET A 127 -7.16 -6.98 11.66
N GLN A 128 -7.97 -7.21 10.63
CA GLN A 128 -7.53 -7.82 9.39
C GLN A 128 -8.40 -7.34 8.22
N ASP A 129 -7.82 -7.23 7.04
CA ASP A 129 -8.60 -7.05 5.80
C ASP A 129 -9.65 -8.18 5.67
N ALA A 130 -10.86 -7.81 5.27
CA ALA A 130 -11.95 -8.75 5.06
C ALA A 130 -11.57 -9.87 4.08
N LEU A 131 -10.98 -9.56 2.94
CA LEU A 131 -10.69 -10.56 1.91
C LEU A 131 -9.76 -11.67 2.42
N THR A 132 -8.77 -11.33 3.24
CA THR A 132 -7.85 -12.30 3.82
C THR A 132 -8.52 -13.12 4.93
N ALA A 133 -9.25 -12.47 5.84
CA ALA A 133 -9.93 -13.17 6.93
C ALA A 133 -11.03 -14.13 6.40
N LEU A 134 -11.71 -13.78 5.31
CA LEU A 134 -12.71 -14.64 4.66
C LEU A 134 -12.11 -15.82 3.87
N ARG A 135 -10.81 -15.81 3.57
CA ARG A 135 -10.11 -16.99 3.01
C ARG A 135 -9.77 -18.04 4.07
N ASN A 136 -9.85 -17.70 5.36
CA ASN A 136 -9.63 -18.65 6.45
C ASN A 136 -10.93 -19.38 6.78
N GLN A 137 -11.07 -20.63 6.33
CA GLN A 137 -12.28 -21.43 6.52
C GLN A 137 -12.69 -21.57 7.99
N ASN A 138 -11.73 -21.66 8.92
CA ASN A 138 -12.06 -21.68 10.35
C ASN A 138 -12.75 -20.37 10.76
N TYR A 139 -12.26 -19.21 10.29
CA TYR A 139 -12.85 -17.93 10.62
C TYR A 139 -14.27 -17.78 10.08
N THR A 140 -14.53 -18.22 8.83
CA THR A 140 -15.89 -18.22 8.26
C THR A 140 -16.85 -19.15 9.02
N ASP A 141 -16.36 -20.30 9.50
CA ASP A 141 -17.16 -21.25 10.28
C ASP A 141 -17.51 -20.72 11.68
N PHE A 142 -16.61 -19.95 12.31
CA PHE A 142 -16.87 -19.29 13.61
C PHE A 142 -17.71 -18.00 13.50
N HIS A 143 -17.67 -17.31 12.36
CA HIS A 143 -18.31 -16.00 12.15
C HIS A 143 -19.16 -15.92 10.85
N PRO A 144 -20.13 -16.84 10.63
CA PRO A 144 -20.83 -16.96 9.35
C PRO A 144 -21.64 -15.73 8.95
N LEU A 145 -22.27 -15.01 9.90
CA LEU A 145 -22.96 -13.75 9.59
C LEU A 145 -22.01 -12.63 9.18
N LEU A 146 -20.82 -12.59 9.76
CA LEU A 146 -19.83 -11.57 9.43
C LEU A 146 -19.22 -11.87 8.04
N ALA A 147 -19.02 -13.15 7.73
CA ALA A 147 -18.64 -13.61 6.39
C ALA A 147 -19.68 -13.29 5.30
N ALA A 148 -20.97 -13.34 5.64
CA ALA A 148 -22.06 -12.96 4.72
C ALA A 148 -22.29 -11.44 4.59
N LYS A 149 -21.52 -10.59 5.29
CA LYS A 149 -21.74 -9.13 5.33
C LYS A 149 -20.51 -8.29 4.98
N ALA A 150 -19.31 -8.80 5.26
CA ALA A 150 -18.08 -8.08 4.96
C ALA A 150 -17.80 -8.03 3.45
N SER A 151 -17.37 -6.86 2.97
CA SER A 151 -16.99 -6.61 1.57
C SER A 151 -15.48 -6.36 1.42
N PRO A 152 -14.90 -6.48 0.21
CA PRO A 152 -13.54 -6.03 -0.04
C PRO A 152 -13.35 -4.55 0.37
N GLY A 153 -12.29 -4.25 1.12
CA GLY A 153 -12.04 -2.91 1.70
C GLY A 153 -12.66 -2.68 3.09
N ASP A 154 -13.41 -3.65 3.62
CA ASP A 154 -13.79 -3.67 5.04
C ASP A 154 -12.64 -4.23 5.90
N VAL A 155 -12.64 -3.86 7.18
CA VAL A 155 -11.71 -4.38 8.19
C VAL A 155 -12.47 -5.15 9.26
N LEU A 156 -12.00 -6.35 9.60
CA LEU A 156 -12.64 -7.24 10.55
C LEU A 156 -11.83 -7.28 11.84
N MET A 157 -12.43 -6.89 12.96
CA MET A 157 -11.83 -7.07 14.29
C MET A 157 -12.03 -8.52 14.74
N THR A 158 -11.08 -9.37 14.37
CA THR A 158 -11.17 -10.83 14.57
C THR A 158 -10.94 -11.25 16.02
N ARG A 159 -10.22 -10.44 16.83
CA ARG A 159 -10.02 -10.67 18.27
C ARG A 159 -9.96 -9.36 19.06
N PHE A 160 -10.54 -9.37 20.26
CA PHE A 160 -10.29 -8.40 21.33
C PHE A 160 -9.98 -9.18 22.62
N PHE A 161 -8.91 -8.81 23.31
CA PHE A 161 -8.43 -9.46 24.53
C PHE A 161 -8.52 -8.50 25.73
N THR A 162 -9.12 -9.01 26.80
CA THR A 162 -9.21 -8.41 28.12
C THR A 162 -8.89 -9.49 29.17
N PRO A 163 -7.95 -9.26 30.11
CA PRO A 163 -7.70 -10.15 31.24
C PRO A 163 -8.95 -10.31 32.09
N GLU A 164 -9.25 -11.54 32.53
CA GLU A 164 -10.28 -11.77 33.53
C GLU A 164 -9.83 -11.26 34.91
N GLY A 165 -10.76 -10.74 35.70
CA GLY A 165 -10.52 -10.34 37.10
C GLY A 165 -9.87 -8.97 37.31
N GLU A 166 -9.33 -8.31 36.28
CA GLU A 166 -8.83 -6.93 36.39
C GLU A 166 -9.92 -5.90 36.10
N SER A 167 -9.98 -4.82 36.88
CA SER A 167 -10.88 -3.71 36.62
C SER A 167 -10.52 -3.05 35.28
N THR A 168 -11.45 -3.08 34.32
CA THR A 168 -11.19 -2.60 32.97
C THR A 168 -10.89 -1.10 32.97
N ASN A 169 -9.62 -0.74 32.83
CA ASN A 169 -9.19 0.64 32.65
C ASN A 169 -9.63 1.14 31.27
N LEU A 170 -10.80 1.77 31.22
CA LEU A 170 -11.38 2.29 29.98
C LEU A 170 -10.46 3.28 29.24
N ARG A 171 -9.54 3.98 29.94
CA ARG A 171 -8.56 4.88 29.30
C ARG A 171 -7.66 4.12 28.33
N ASP A 172 -7.13 2.99 28.78
CA ASP A 172 -6.21 2.13 28.03
C ASP A 172 -6.92 1.47 26.85
N VAL A 173 -8.12 0.96 27.09
CA VAL A 173 -8.94 0.34 26.04
C VAL A 173 -9.30 1.37 24.97
N TYR A 174 -9.73 2.59 25.35
CA TYR A 174 -10.00 3.64 24.37
C TYR A 174 -8.73 4.11 23.65
N ALA A 175 -7.56 4.15 24.29
CA ALA A 175 -6.30 4.43 23.61
C ALA A 175 -6.00 3.37 22.53
N LEU A 176 -6.25 2.10 22.84
CA LEU A 176 -6.11 0.99 21.89
C LEU A 176 -7.08 1.13 20.71
N PHE A 177 -8.38 1.35 20.95
CA PHE A 177 -9.35 1.56 19.86
C PHE A 177 -9.02 2.79 19.01
N ARG A 178 -8.56 3.89 19.62
CA ARG A 178 -8.10 5.10 18.90
C ARG A 178 -6.93 4.81 17.95
N ALA A 179 -5.93 4.04 18.38
CA ALA A 179 -4.79 3.70 17.54
C ALA A 179 -5.18 2.79 16.36
N ASN A 180 -5.98 1.76 16.64
CA ASN A 180 -6.54 0.85 15.63
C ASN A 180 -7.38 1.60 14.58
N TYR A 181 -8.30 2.45 15.04
CA TYR A 181 -9.12 3.29 14.19
C TYR A 181 -8.29 4.25 13.31
N ALA A 182 -7.26 4.89 13.89
CA ALA A 182 -6.37 5.78 13.16
C ALA A 182 -5.62 5.08 12.01
N ALA A 183 -5.18 3.83 12.23
CA ALA A 183 -4.47 3.06 11.22
C ALA A 183 -5.41 2.58 10.11
N ASN A 184 -6.61 2.07 10.44
CA ASN A 184 -7.60 1.67 9.43
C ASN A 184 -8.04 2.83 8.54
N LEU A 185 -8.33 4.00 9.13
CA LEU A 185 -8.80 5.17 8.39
C LEU A 185 -7.72 5.68 7.41
N ARG A 186 -6.44 5.61 7.80
CA ARG A 186 -5.29 5.92 6.90
C ARG A 186 -5.05 4.86 5.82
N ALA A 187 -5.42 3.60 6.08
CA ALA A 187 -5.36 2.52 5.11
C ALA A 187 -6.54 2.50 4.12
N GLY A 188 -7.44 3.49 4.17
CA GLY A 188 -8.63 3.56 3.32
C GLY A 188 -9.74 2.57 3.71
N GLY A 189 -9.69 2.02 4.92
CA GLY A 189 -10.73 1.12 5.42
C GLY A 189 -12.07 1.84 5.57
N ARG A 190 -13.14 1.25 5.01
CA ARG A 190 -14.48 1.87 5.00
C ARG A 190 -15.32 1.51 6.23
N ILE A 191 -15.50 0.21 6.47
CA ILE A 191 -16.32 -0.31 7.57
C ILE A 191 -15.44 -1.20 8.45
N ALA A 192 -15.51 -1.00 9.76
CA ALA A 192 -15.00 -1.96 10.74
C ALA A 192 -16.13 -2.86 11.25
N TRP A 193 -15.95 -4.17 11.16
CA TRP A 193 -16.89 -5.17 11.70
C TRP A 193 -16.33 -5.84 12.96
N LEU A 194 -17.22 -6.20 13.89
CA LEU A 194 -16.88 -7.06 15.03
C LEU A 194 -18.07 -7.92 15.46
N THR A 195 -17.77 -8.93 16.29
CA THR A 195 -18.78 -9.72 16.99
C THR A 195 -18.54 -9.64 18.50
N CYS A 196 -19.58 -9.42 19.30
CA CYS A 196 -19.45 -9.38 20.75
C CYS A 196 -20.64 -10.03 21.48
N SER A 197 -20.40 -10.50 22.71
CA SER A 197 -21.48 -10.92 23.60
C SER A 197 -22.35 -9.74 24.04
N ARG A 198 -23.59 -10.02 24.45
CA ARG A 198 -24.57 -9.03 24.94
C ARG A 198 -24.06 -8.13 26.06
N ALA A 199 -23.17 -8.64 26.92
CA ALA A 199 -22.53 -7.88 28.00
C ALA A 199 -21.68 -6.70 27.48
N HIS A 200 -21.03 -6.85 26.32
CA HIS A 200 -20.16 -5.84 25.74
C HIS A 200 -20.87 -4.87 24.79
N LEU A 201 -22.13 -5.12 24.44
CA LEU A 201 -22.90 -4.34 23.46
C LEU A 201 -22.88 -2.83 23.79
N LYS A 202 -23.19 -2.45 25.04
CA LYS A 202 -23.17 -1.05 25.50
C LYS A 202 -21.80 -0.39 25.36
N PHE A 203 -20.73 -1.16 25.59
CA PHE A 203 -19.36 -0.67 25.50
C PHE A 203 -18.95 -0.38 24.04
N PHE A 204 -19.22 -1.31 23.13
CA PHE A 204 -18.94 -1.12 21.70
C PHE A 204 -19.83 -0.04 21.06
N THR A 205 -21.09 0.07 21.48
CA THR A 205 -21.95 1.19 21.09
C THR A 205 -21.40 2.54 21.53
N LYS A 206 -20.79 2.66 22.72
CA LYS A 206 -20.09 3.88 23.14
C LYS A 206 -18.81 4.18 22.32
N ILE A 207 -18.18 3.18 21.73
CA ILE A 207 -17.09 3.38 20.75
C ILE A 207 -17.64 3.89 19.40
N GLY A 208 -18.92 3.66 19.11
CA GLY A 208 -19.57 4.04 17.85
C GLY A 208 -20.05 2.85 17.01
N PHE A 209 -19.88 1.61 17.48
CA PHE A 209 -20.40 0.46 16.74
C PHE A 209 -21.93 0.35 16.84
N VAL A 210 -22.58 0.14 15.71
CA VAL A 210 -24.03 -0.07 15.57
C VAL A 210 -24.30 -1.57 15.43
N ALA A 211 -25.27 -2.09 16.18
CA ALA A 211 -25.71 -3.47 16.02
C ALA A 211 -26.33 -3.69 14.62
N SER A 212 -25.90 -4.76 13.95
CA SER A 212 -26.31 -5.10 12.58
C SER A 212 -26.95 -6.49 12.45
N GLY A 213 -27.03 -7.25 13.56
CA GLY A 213 -27.67 -8.56 13.63
C GLY A 213 -27.25 -9.34 14.88
N THR A 214 -27.85 -10.51 15.10
CA THR A 214 -27.44 -11.47 16.14
C THR A 214 -27.32 -12.88 15.56
N TYR A 215 -26.46 -13.70 16.16
CA TYR A 215 -26.35 -15.13 15.87
C TYR A 215 -25.88 -15.92 17.09
N THR A 216 -26.24 -17.20 17.14
CA THR A 216 -25.68 -18.14 18.11
C THR A 216 -24.46 -18.81 17.48
N CYS A 217 -23.28 -18.63 18.08
CA CYS A 217 -22.09 -19.39 17.69
C CYS A 217 -22.10 -20.76 18.41
N ARG A 218 -21.55 -21.80 17.77
CA ARG A 218 -21.51 -23.18 18.34
C ARG A 218 -20.82 -23.28 19.71
N HIS A 219 -20.00 -22.29 20.07
CA HIS A 219 -19.16 -22.31 21.27
C HIS A 219 -19.45 -21.14 22.24
N SER A 220 -20.50 -20.36 22.02
CA SER A 220 -20.85 -19.25 22.91
C SER A 220 -22.37 -19.02 23.00
N SER A 221 -22.78 -18.21 23.98
CA SER A 221 -24.10 -17.59 23.97
C SER A 221 -24.29 -16.65 22.76
N GLU A 222 -25.51 -16.13 22.60
CA GLU A 222 -25.88 -15.11 21.60
C GLU A 222 -24.79 -14.04 21.42
N GLN A 223 -24.33 -13.89 20.17
CA GLN A 223 -23.39 -12.87 19.74
C GLN A 223 -24.13 -11.81 18.92
N HIS A 224 -23.75 -10.55 19.11
CA HIS A 224 -24.17 -9.43 18.29
C HIS A 224 -23.12 -9.16 17.22
N LEU A 225 -23.52 -9.12 15.96
CA LEU A 225 -22.73 -8.54 14.87
C LEU A 225 -22.85 -7.02 14.96
N MET A 226 -21.74 -6.31 14.95
CA MET A 226 -21.72 -4.85 14.98
C MET A 226 -20.84 -4.28 13.86
N ARG A 227 -21.22 -3.12 13.35
CA ARG A 227 -20.51 -2.36 12.32
C ARG A 227 -20.19 -0.94 12.80
N LEU A 228 -19.04 -0.43 12.41
CA LEU A 228 -18.69 0.98 12.54
C LEU A 228 -18.32 1.48 11.14
N ASP A 229 -19.09 2.43 10.62
CA ASP A 229 -18.65 3.21 9.47
C ASP A 229 -17.49 4.12 9.91
N LEU A 230 -16.34 4.00 9.26
CA LEU A 230 -15.13 4.72 9.65
C LEU A 230 -15.17 6.18 9.20
N HIS A 231 -16.04 6.55 8.24
CA HIS A 231 -16.17 7.90 7.71
C HIS A 231 -17.38 8.66 8.25
N ASP A 232 -18.34 8.00 8.92
CA ASP A 232 -19.51 8.66 9.52
C ASP A 232 -19.18 9.49 10.78
N ARG A 233 -18.69 10.71 10.54
CA ARG A 233 -18.43 11.72 11.56
C ARG A 233 -19.67 12.07 12.39
N ALA A 234 -20.84 12.12 11.75
CA ALA A 234 -22.07 12.58 12.39
C ALA A 234 -22.52 11.59 13.46
N HIS A 235 -22.46 10.30 13.15
CA HIS A 235 -22.70 9.22 14.10
C HIS A 235 -21.65 9.19 15.22
N LEU A 236 -20.35 9.32 14.91
CA LEU A 236 -19.31 9.41 15.94
C LEU A 236 -19.55 10.58 16.91
N ALA A 237 -20.04 11.72 16.43
CA ALA A 237 -20.41 12.87 17.24
C ALA A 237 -21.68 12.63 18.07
N ALA A 238 -22.73 12.05 17.48
CA ALA A 238 -23.97 11.70 18.16
C ALA A 238 -23.74 10.73 19.33
N MET A 239 -22.87 9.74 19.12
CA MET A 239 -22.48 8.76 20.15
C MET A 239 -21.48 9.29 21.19
N ARG A 240 -20.97 10.52 21.02
CA ARG A 240 -19.85 11.10 21.78
C ARG A 240 -18.65 10.14 21.85
N SER A 241 -18.34 9.55 20.70
CA SER A 241 -17.36 8.47 20.59
C SER A 241 -15.95 8.93 21.00
N PRO A 242 -15.16 8.11 21.72
CA PRO A 242 -13.75 8.36 21.98
C PRO A 242 -12.89 8.39 20.71
N LEU A 243 -13.44 8.01 19.55
CA LEU A 243 -12.78 8.02 18.24
C LEU A 243 -12.91 9.36 17.52
N LEU A 244 -13.92 10.20 17.84
CA LEU A 244 -14.15 11.47 17.15
C LEU A 244 -12.90 12.39 17.13
N PRO A 245 -12.12 12.58 18.21
CA PRO A 245 -10.91 13.41 18.18
C PRO A 245 -9.78 12.83 17.31
N VAL A 246 -9.84 11.54 16.97
CA VAL A 246 -8.91 10.89 16.05
C VAL A 246 -9.38 11.10 14.62
N HIS A 247 -10.68 10.89 14.35
CA HIS A 247 -11.33 11.14 13.09
C HIS A 247 -11.09 12.58 12.61
N ASP A 248 -11.45 13.55 13.46
CA ASP A 248 -11.30 14.98 13.17
C ASP A 248 -9.84 15.34 12.85
N ARG A 249 -8.89 14.86 13.65
CA ARG A 249 -7.45 15.12 13.42
C ARG A 249 -6.90 14.45 12.15
N ILE A 250 -7.48 13.35 11.68
CA ILE A 250 -7.02 12.69 10.45
C ILE A 250 -7.65 13.34 9.23
N LEU A 251 -8.96 13.58 9.23
CA LEU A 251 -9.64 14.13 8.06
C LEU A 251 -9.49 15.66 7.94
N LEU A 252 -9.52 16.44 9.03
CA LEU A 252 -9.35 17.90 8.93
C LEU A 252 -7.93 18.32 8.55
N ASN A 253 -6.92 17.50 8.88
CA ASN A 253 -5.53 17.69 8.44
C ASN A 253 -5.23 16.96 7.11
N CYS A 254 -6.21 16.26 6.54
CA CYS A 254 -6.09 15.76 5.17
C CYS A 254 -6.47 16.91 4.21
N PRO A 255 -5.59 17.30 3.26
CA PRO A 255 -5.87 18.40 2.33
C PRO A 255 -7.23 18.27 1.61
N LEU A 256 -7.66 17.03 1.37
CA LEU A 256 -8.90 16.62 0.70
C LEU A 256 -10.20 17.00 1.43
N HIS A 257 -10.18 17.43 2.70
CA HIS A 257 -11.41 17.71 3.48
C HIS A 257 -11.51 19.13 4.04
N SER A 258 -10.50 19.97 3.85
CA SER A 258 -10.52 21.39 4.23
C SER A 258 -11.58 22.24 3.50
N ARG A 259 -12.22 21.72 2.44
CA ARG A 259 -13.17 22.44 1.59
C ARG A 259 -14.66 22.26 1.94
N SER A 260 -15.07 21.24 2.72
CA SER A 260 -16.48 20.82 2.78
C SER A 260 -17.38 21.53 3.82
N ASN A 261 -16.86 22.47 4.63
CA ASN A 261 -17.62 23.10 5.73
C ASN A 261 -17.85 24.62 5.61
N ARG A 262 -17.53 25.25 4.46
CA ARG A 262 -18.05 26.61 4.19
C ARG A 262 -19.52 26.52 3.79
N LYS A 263 -20.40 26.83 4.74
CA LYS A 263 -21.81 27.18 4.47
C LYS A 263 -21.88 28.56 3.80
N ASP A 264 -21.45 28.65 2.55
CA ASP A 264 -21.84 29.75 1.68
C ASP A 264 -22.82 29.24 0.62
N LYS A 265 -23.81 30.09 0.35
CA LYS A 265 -24.84 29.83 -0.66
C LYS A 265 -24.19 29.81 -2.05
N THR A 266 -24.83 29.11 -2.98
CA THR A 266 -24.36 28.92 -4.37
C THR A 266 -22.99 28.27 -4.49
N MET A 267 -22.86 27.01 -4.04
CA MET A 267 -22.18 26.06 -4.91
C MET A 267 -23.12 25.76 -6.09
N THR A 268 -22.87 26.43 -7.21
CA THR A 268 -23.08 25.77 -8.51
C THR A 268 -22.39 24.41 -8.47
N ASN A 269 -22.90 23.44 -9.23
CA ASN A 269 -22.15 22.21 -9.46
C ASN A 269 -20.70 22.57 -9.79
N LEU A 270 -19.75 21.88 -9.17
CA LEU A 270 -18.52 21.61 -9.90
C LEU A 270 -18.97 20.73 -11.06
N GLU A 271 -19.34 21.38 -12.16
CA GLU A 271 -19.40 20.75 -13.46
C GLU A 271 -18.01 20.17 -13.66
N THR A 272 -17.89 18.86 -13.44
CA THR A 272 -16.79 18.11 -14.00
C THR A 272 -16.80 18.46 -15.47
N LYS A 273 -15.69 19.02 -15.97
CA LYS A 273 -15.50 19.47 -17.36
C LYS A 273 -15.97 18.41 -18.39
N TRP A 274 -15.98 17.17 -17.92
CA TRP A 274 -16.50 15.92 -18.49
C TRP A 274 -18.03 15.79 -18.33
N THR A 275 -18.77 16.04 -19.41
CA THR A 275 -20.24 15.87 -19.47
C THR A 275 -20.66 14.47 -19.92
N CYS A 276 -20.23 13.42 -19.21
CA CYS A 276 -20.66 12.04 -19.50
C CYS A 276 -21.65 11.49 -18.46
N GLY A 277 -22.63 10.71 -18.92
CA GLY A 277 -23.68 10.11 -18.09
C GLY A 277 -23.22 8.90 -17.25
N ARG A 278 -21.92 8.74 -17.00
CA ARG A 278 -21.33 7.65 -16.23
C ARG A 278 -20.38 8.20 -15.18
N ASP A 279 -20.30 7.51 -14.04
CA ASP A 279 -19.56 8.00 -12.88
C ASP A 279 -18.03 7.82 -13.01
N PHE A 280 -17.40 8.77 -13.71
CA PHE A 280 -15.94 8.90 -13.77
C PHE A 280 -15.34 9.57 -12.51
N SER A 281 -16.10 9.86 -11.45
CA SER A 281 -15.60 10.55 -10.25
C SER A 281 -14.44 9.80 -9.58
N GLN A 282 -14.43 8.46 -9.65
CA GLN A 282 -13.33 7.64 -9.15
C GLN A 282 -12.02 7.93 -9.89
N MET A 283 -12.05 8.21 -11.19
CA MET A 283 -10.84 8.52 -11.97
C MET A 283 -10.24 9.86 -11.53
N ALA A 284 -11.07 10.89 -11.36
CA ALA A 284 -10.63 12.18 -10.84
C ALA A 284 -9.95 12.04 -9.46
N ALA A 285 -10.54 11.26 -8.56
CA ALA A 285 -9.96 10.99 -7.25
C ALA A 285 -8.61 10.24 -7.32
N ILE A 286 -8.42 9.33 -8.28
CA ILE A 286 -7.14 8.61 -8.47
C ILE A 286 -6.09 9.55 -9.09
N ILE A 287 -6.46 10.45 -10.00
CA ILE A 287 -5.57 11.50 -10.54
C ILE A 287 -5.13 12.43 -9.40
N GLU A 288 -6.05 12.92 -8.57
CA GLU A 288 -5.74 13.75 -7.40
C GLU A 288 -4.82 13.01 -6.40
N GLU A 289 -5.05 11.70 -6.18
CA GLU A 289 -4.17 10.87 -5.35
C GLU A 289 -2.76 10.74 -5.97
N ALA A 290 -2.66 10.50 -7.27
CA ALA A 290 -1.39 10.38 -7.99
C ALA A 290 -0.58 11.68 -7.93
N GLN A 291 -1.22 12.83 -8.23
CA GLN A 291 -0.64 14.16 -8.09
C GLN A 291 -0.18 14.42 -6.64
N GLY A 292 -1.01 14.06 -5.65
CA GLY A 292 -0.69 14.23 -4.24
C GLY A 292 0.50 13.39 -3.77
N ARG A 293 0.68 12.18 -4.31
CA ARG A 293 1.85 11.31 -4.05
C ARG A 293 3.10 11.80 -4.79
N PHE A 294 2.96 12.21 -6.04
CA PHE A 294 4.07 12.78 -6.84
C PHE A 294 4.60 14.06 -6.19
N ALA A 295 3.71 14.95 -5.75
CA ALA A 295 4.04 16.14 -4.95
C ALA A 295 4.86 15.80 -3.69
N GLN A 296 4.53 14.72 -2.97
CA GLN A 296 5.31 14.29 -1.79
C GLN A 296 6.72 13.81 -2.16
N ILE A 297 6.88 13.14 -3.31
CA ILE A 297 8.20 12.72 -3.82
C ILE A 297 9.02 13.94 -4.24
N LEU A 298 8.43 14.86 -5.02
CA LEU A 298 9.06 16.11 -5.43
C LEU A 298 9.48 16.97 -4.23
N GLN A 299 8.62 17.11 -3.23
CA GLN A 299 8.94 17.87 -2.02
C GLN A 299 10.15 17.28 -1.28
N ARG A 300 10.19 15.95 -1.11
CA ARG A 300 11.34 15.24 -0.53
C ARG A 300 12.61 15.48 -1.35
N TYR A 301 12.51 15.41 -2.69
CA TYR A 301 13.63 15.60 -3.62
C TYR A 301 14.22 17.00 -3.55
N ILE A 302 13.36 18.02 -3.55
CA ILE A 302 13.76 19.43 -3.43
C ILE A 302 14.51 19.65 -2.11
N THR A 303 14.04 19.05 -1.01
CA THR A 303 14.64 19.22 0.33
C THR A 303 15.80 18.29 0.66
N SER A 304 16.14 17.31 -0.20
CA SER A 304 17.22 16.36 0.11
C SER A 304 18.60 16.93 -0.25
N ASP A 305 19.66 16.38 0.35
CA ASP A 305 21.04 16.66 -0.05
C ASP A 305 21.48 15.85 -1.29
N SER A 306 20.59 15.03 -1.87
CA SER A 306 20.86 14.20 -3.05
C SER A 306 21.29 15.04 -4.26
N ASP A 307 22.31 14.56 -4.98
CA ASP A 307 22.79 15.20 -6.21
C ASP A 307 21.65 15.30 -7.24
N LYS A 308 21.24 16.56 -7.48
CA LYS A 308 20.12 16.92 -8.36
C LYS A 308 20.40 16.60 -9.83
N ARG A 309 21.67 16.66 -10.26
CA ARG A 309 22.08 16.36 -11.64
C ARG A 309 22.05 14.85 -11.89
N VAL A 310 22.57 14.05 -10.95
CA VAL A 310 22.50 12.58 -11.01
C VAL A 310 21.06 12.06 -10.88
N ALA A 311 20.24 12.70 -10.04
CA ALA A 311 18.81 12.42 -9.99
C ALA A 311 18.10 12.71 -11.32
N TYR A 312 18.41 13.84 -11.95
CA TYR A 312 17.83 14.22 -13.25
C TYR A 312 18.29 13.30 -14.39
N GLN A 313 19.56 12.90 -14.42
CA GLN A 313 20.07 11.91 -15.36
C GLN A 313 19.31 10.58 -15.25
N ARG A 314 19.07 10.09 -14.02
CA ARG A 314 18.29 8.87 -13.79
C ARG A 314 16.83 9.02 -14.23
N PHE A 315 16.23 10.18 -13.96
CA PHE A 315 14.89 10.51 -14.41
C PHE A 315 14.78 10.39 -15.94
N LEU A 316 15.55 11.20 -16.68
CA LEU A 316 15.56 11.15 -18.15
C LEU A 316 15.97 9.79 -18.72
N SER A 317 16.84 9.04 -18.03
CA SER A 317 17.24 7.70 -18.49
C SER A 317 16.10 6.69 -18.37
N PHE A 318 15.32 6.68 -17.28
CA PHE A 318 14.17 5.77 -17.22
C PHE A 318 13.04 6.22 -18.14
N GLU A 319 12.83 7.54 -18.29
CA GLU A 319 11.84 8.08 -19.24
C GLU A 319 12.18 7.68 -20.68
N TYR A 320 13.43 7.78 -21.09
CA TYR A 320 13.92 7.27 -22.39
C TYR A 320 13.53 5.79 -22.59
N HIS A 321 13.84 4.92 -21.63
CA HIS A 321 13.51 3.49 -21.78
C HIS A 321 12.00 3.24 -21.77
N MET A 322 11.27 3.85 -20.83
CA MET A 322 9.83 3.64 -20.64
C MET A 322 8.98 4.13 -21.82
N THR A 323 9.37 5.24 -22.45
CA THR A 323 8.68 5.82 -23.61
C THR A 323 9.13 5.18 -24.94
N ARG A 324 10.30 4.52 -25.00
CA ARG A 324 10.77 3.84 -26.21
C ARG A 324 9.83 2.71 -26.62
N GLY A 325 9.21 2.86 -27.80
CA GLY A 325 8.22 1.92 -28.31
C GLY A 325 6.85 1.99 -27.61
N VAL A 326 6.54 3.08 -26.91
CA VAL A 326 5.25 3.27 -26.22
C VAL A 326 4.06 3.26 -27.21
N ASN A 327 4.30 3.71 -28.45
CA ASN A 327 3.36 3.63 -29.57
C ASN A 327 2.79 2.22 -29.79
N ARG A 328 3.62 1.17 -29.60
CA ARG A 328 3.21 -0.24 -29.74
C ARG A 328 2.06 -0.59 -28.81
N TYR A 329 1.96 0.03 -27.63
CA TYR A 329 0.84 -0.18 -26.71
C TYR A 329 -0.45 0.44 -27.24
N PHE A 330 -0.41 1.69 -27.67
CA PHE A 330 -1.60 2.40 -28.14
C PHE A 330 -2.10 1.85 -29.49
N MET A 331 -1.21 1.38 -30.37
CA MET A 331 -1.57 0.59 -31.55
C MET A 331 -2.29 -0.72 -31.18
N ARG A 332 -1.85 -1.44 -30.13
CA ARG A 332 -2.56 -2.64 -29.63
C ARG A 332 -3.93 -2.30 -29.03
N VAL A 333 -4.04 -1.20 -28.28
CA VAL A 333 -5.32 -0.66 -27.78
C VAL A 333 -6.28 -0.39 -28.95
N ALA A 334 -5.83 0.37 -29.95
CA ALA A 334 -6.61 0.70 -31.14
C ALA A 334 -7.04 -0.56 -31.91
N ALA A 335 -6.13 -1.52 -32.10
CA ALA A 335 -6.39 -2.77 -32.80
C ALA A 335 -7.39 -3.69 -32.08
N SER A 336 -7.55 -3.57 -30.75
CA SER A 336 -8.34 -4.48 -29.93
C SER A 336 -9.78 -4.71 -30.44
N PRO A 337 -10.31 -5.95 -30.40
CA PRO A 337 -11.70 -6.24 -30.70
C PRO A 337 -12.71 -5.45 -29.85
N LYS A 338 -12.36 -5.07 -28.60
CA LYS A 338 -13.21 -4.22 -27.75
C LYS A 338 -13.54 -2.88 -28.43
N LEU A 339 -12.59 -2.30 -29.18
CA LEU A 339 -12.75 -1.03 -29.89
C LEU A 339 -13.35 -1.17 -31.31
N SER A 340 -13.74 -2.38 -31.73
CA SER A 340 -14.24 -2.64 -33.11
C SER A 340 -15.48 -1.83 -33.51
N ARG A 341 -16.30 -1.40 -32.53
CA ARG A 341 -17.48 -0.53 -32.71
C ARG A 341 -17.24 0.91 -32.24
N LEU A 342 -16.12 1.19 -31.58
CA LEU A 342 -15.74 2.51 -31.04
C LEU A 342 -14.78 3.22 -32.00
N ARG A 343 -15.25 3.49 -33.23
CA ARG A 343 -14.39 3.99 -34.32
C ARG A 343 -13.70 5.33 -34.04
N PRO A 344 -14.33 6.34 -33.40
CA PRO A 344 -13.64 7.57 -33.02
C PRO A 344 -12.50 7.32 -32.02
N LEU A 345 -12.77 6.54 -30.97
CA LEU A 345 -11.77 6.18 -29.95
C LEU A 345 -10.61 5.35 -30.54
N ARG A 346 -10.90 4.48 -31.51
CA ARG A 346 -9.87 3.77 -32.27
C ARG A 346 -8.99 4.72 -33.07
N LYS A 347 -9.56 5.73 -33.76
CA LYS A 347 -8.78 6.73 -34.49
C LYS A 347 -7.88 7.50 -33.51
N PHE A 348 -8.47 8.01 -32.42
CA PHE A 348 -7.74 8.69 -31.35
C PHE A 348 -6.50 7.91 -30.88
N PHE A 349 -6.65 6.63 -30.50
CA PHE A 349 -5.49 5.83 -30.08
C PHE A 349 -4.50 5.48 -31.21
N THR A 350 -4.90 5.55 -32.49
CA THR A 350 -3.97 5.45 -33.62
C THR A 350 -3.17 6.74 -33.79
N ASP A 351 -3.83 7.89 -33.70
CA ASP A 351 -3.21 9.21 -33.83
C ASP A 351 -2.21 9.44 -32.68
N PHE A 352 -2.69 9.25 -31.44
CA PHE A 352 -1.91 9.32 -30.20
C PHE A 352 -0.70 8.38 -30.19
N ALA A 353 -0.83 7.19 -30.80
CA ALA A 353 0.30 6.27 -30.94
C ALA A 353 1.39 6.82 -31.86
N ASN A 354 1.05 7.56 -32.91
CA ASN A 354 2.05 8.13 -33.82
C ASN A 354 2.75 9.33 -33.16
N GLU A 355 1.99 10.20 -32.50
CA GLU A 355 2.51 11.37 -31.77
C GLU A 355 3.55 10.96 -30.71
N GLU A 356 3.24 9.93 -29.92
CA GLU A 356 4.12 9.41 -28.87
C GLU A 356 5.36 8.61 -29.39
N GLU A 357 5.46 8.30 -30.68
CA GLU A 357 6.50 7.38 -31.21
C GLU A 357 7.92 7.87 -30.94
N LEU A 358 8.17 9.18 -31.05
CA LEU A 358 9.49 9.79 -30.96
C LEU A 358 9.78 10.47 -29.62
N HIS A 359 8.85 10.44 -28.64
CA HIS A 359 9.01 11.12 -27.35
C HIS A 359 10.28 10.70 -26.57
N TYR A 360 10.69 9.43 -26.70
CA TYR A 360 11.92 8.93 -26.09
C TYR A 360 13.19 9.65 -26.60
N LEU A 361 13.20 10.12 -27.86
CA LEU A 361 14.34 10.85 -28.43
C LEU A 361 14.45 12.27 -27.85
N VAL A 362 13.38 12.83 -27.31
CA VAL A 362 13.42 14.11 -26.58
C VAL A 362 14.20 13.96 -25.27
N ALA A 363 13.94 12.89 -24.50
CA ALA A 363 14.71 12.57 -23.29
C ALA A 363 16.20 12.31 -23.61
N ALA A 364 16.49 11.60 -24.72
CA ALA A 364 17.86 11.41 -25.20
C ALA A 364 18.54 12.73 -25.63
N SER A 365 17.80 13.65 -26.28
CA SER A 365 18.30 14.98 -26.62
C SER A 365 18.63 15.80 -25.38
N ASP A 366 17.83 15.74 -24.32
CA ASP A 366 18.07 16.48 -23.09
C ASP A 366 19.31 15.93 -22.35
N LEU A 367 19.46 14.60 -22.26
CA LEU A 367 20.67 13.96 -21.72
C LEU A 367 21.93 14.35 -22.50
N LYS A 368 21.86 14.33 -23.83
CA LYS A 368 22.96 14.77 -24.72
C LYS A 368 23.31 16.24 -24.53
N ALA A 369 22.32 17.12 -24.33
CA ALA A 369 22.54 18.54 -24.06
C ALA A 369 23.14 18.78 -22.66
N LEU A 370 22.78 17.97 -21.67
CA LEU A 370 23.38 17.98 -20.34
C LEU A 370 24.83 17.44 -20.34
N GLY A 371 25.21 16.68 -21.37
CA GLY A 371 26.51 16.01 -21.48
C GLY A 371 26.58 14.66 -20.76
N GLU A 372 25.42 14.06 -20.46
CA GLU A 372 25.30 12.82 -19.70
C GLU A 372 24.97 11.62 -20.60
N PRO A 373 25.51 10.42 -20.34
CA PRO A 373 25.07 9.21 -21.01
C PRO A 373 23.69 8.76 -20.53
N ILE A 374 22.96 8.06 -21.41
CA ILE A 374 21.77 7.29 -21.03
C ILE A 374 22.22 6.11 -20.15
N LEU A 375 21.63 5.99 -18.97
CA LEU A 375 21.92 4.89 -18.04
C LEU A 375 21.21 3.59 -18.49
N PRO A 376 21.67 2.39 -18.07
CA PRO A 376 20.99 1.14 -18.36
C PRO A 376 19.53 1.12 -17.88
N MET A 377 18.66 0.40 -18.60
CA MET A 377 17.25 0.27 -18.26
C MET A 377 17.08 -0.28 -16.82
N PRO A 378 16.39 0.45 -15.91
CA PRO A 378 16.14 -0.06 -14.57
C PRO A 378 15.10 -1.19 -14.60
N PHE A 379 15.23 -2.14 -13.66
CA PHE A 379 14.36 -3.32 -13.60
C PHE A 379 12.85 -2.99 -13.54
N ASP A 380 12.48 -1.88 -12.90
CA ASP A 380 11.08 -1.45 -12.82
C ASP A 380 10.52 -0.97 -14.19
N VAL A 381 11.36 -0.52 -15.13
CA VAL A 381 10.95 -0.27 -16.53
C VAL A 381 10.81 -1.59 -17.29
N ALA A 382 11.71 -2.56 -17.10
CA ALA A 382 11.54 -3.89 -17.67
C ALA A 382 10.25 -4.58 -17.18
N LEU A 383 9.88 -4.38 -15.91
CA LEU A 383 8.59 -4.81 -15.37
C LEU A 383 7.41 -4.03 -15.98
N TRP A 384 7.53 -2.71 -16.16
CA TRP A 384 6.52 -1.89 -16.85
C TRP A 384 6.22 -2.44 -18.24
N HIS A 385 7.24 -2.64 -19.07
CA HIS A 385 7.05 -3.16 -20.42
C HIS A 385 6.46 -4.57 -20.41
N SER A 386 7.01 -5.49 -19.61
CA SER A 386 6.52 -6.87 -19.49
C SER A 386 5.05 -6.93 -19.06
N TYR A 387 4.65 -6.05 -18.13
CA TYR A 387 3.28 -5.97 -17.65
C TYR A 387 2.33 -5.42 -18.72
N PHE A 388 2.66 -4.30 -19.34
CA PHE A 388 1.78 -3.67 -20.32
C PHE A 388 1.73 -4.41 -21.66
N GLU A 389 2.81 -5.08 -22.09
CA GLU A 389 2.77 -5.96 -23.27
C GLU A 389 1.84 -7.16 -23.03
N ALA A 390 1.84 -7.75 -21.83
CA ALA A 390 0.98 -8.89 -21.51
C ALA A 390 -0.50 -8.51 -21.34
N VAL A 391 -0.80 -7.37 -20.71
CA VAL A 391 -2.18 -7.01 -20.34
C VAL A 391 -2.94 -6.30 -21.46
N THR A 392 -2.27 -5.52 -22.32
CA THR A 392 -2.94 -4.67 -23.33
C THR A 392 -3.73 -5.47 -24.36
N ASP A 393 -3.23 -6.65 -24.75
CA ASP A 393 -3.87 -7.50 -25.77
C ASP A 393 -5.23 -8.05 -25.30
N SER A 394 -5.37 -8.32 -24.00
CA SER A 394 -6.61 -8.86 -23.41
C SER A 394 -7.51 -7.76 -22.84
N ASN A 395 -6.93 -6.77 -22.16
CA ASN A 395 -7.63 -5.70 -21.44
C ASN A 395 -7.03 -4.34 -21.84
N PRO A 396 -7.32 -3.82 -23.05
CA PRO A 396 -6.70 -2.60 -23.59
C PRO A 396 -6.91 -1.37 -22.71
N PHE A 397 -8.04 -1.32 -22.00
CA PHE A 397 -8.40 -0.21 -21.12
C PHE A 397 -7.50 -0.12 -19.87
N ILE A 398 -6.82 -1.19 -19.46
CA ILE A 398 -5.82 -1.12 -18.39
C ILE A 398 -4.63 -0.22 -18.80
N ARG A 399 -4.17 -0.29 -20.07
CA ARG A 399 -3.12 0.62 -20.56
C ARG A 399 -3.61 2.05 -20.72
N ALA A 400 -4.86 2.24 -21.20
CA ALA A 400 -5.47 3.56 -21.34
C ALA A 400 -5.62 4.25 -19.98
N GLY A 401 -6.09 3.54 -18.95
CA GLY A 401 -6.17 4.05 -17.58
C GLY A 401 -4.81 4.44 -17.01
N ALA A 402 -3.76 3.68 -17.31
CA ALA A 402 -2.40 4.06 -16.93
C ALA A 402 -1.93 5.35 -17.63
N ALA A 403 -2.27 5.55 -18.92
CA ALA A 403 -1.96 6.79 -19.64
C ALA A 403 -2.65 8.01 -19.01
N MET A 404 -3.93 7.88 -18.63
CA MET A 404 -4.65 8.95 -17.93
C MET A 404 -3.94 9.45 -16.67
N ILE A 405 -3.18 8.58 -15.98
CA ILE A 405 -2.35 9.01 -14.85
C ILE A 405 -1.08 9.72 -15.33
N LEU A 406 -0.31 9.13 -16.24
CA LEU A 406 0.96 9.73 -16.71
C LEU A 406 0.74 11.17 -17.22
N GLU A 407 -0.25 11.38 -18.09
CA GLU A 407 -0.50 12.69 -18.69
C GLU A 407 -1.07 13.74 -17.73
N ASN A 408 -1.55 13.34 -16.54
CA ASN A 408 -2.16 14.26 -15.56
C ASN A 408 -1.37 14.36 -14.24
N ILE A 409 -0.34 13.55 -14.03
CA ILE A 409 0.34 13.47 -12.72
C ILE A 409 1.13 14.73 -12.36
N SER A 410 1.57 15.49 -13.36
CA SER A 410 2.37 16.70 -13.22
C SER A 410 1.54 17.97 -12.90
N ASP A 411 0.22 17.93 -13.05
CA ASP A 411 -0.66 19.11 -12.82
C ASP A 411 -1.14 19.21 -11.35
N GLY A 412 -2.15 20.06 -11.09
CA GLY A 412 -2.79 20.20 -9.79
C GLY A 412 -1.82 20.57 -8.67
N VAL A 413 -1.75 19.73 -7.63
CA VAL A 413 -0.89 19.97 -6.46
C VAL A 413 0.60 19.69 -6.73
N ALA A 414 0.94 18.94 -7.77
CA ALA A 414 2.34 18.65 -8.12
C ALA A 414 2.98 19.81 -8.92
N ARG A 415 2.21 20.48 -9.78
CA ARG A 415 2.69 21.52 -10.70
C ARG A 415 3.63 22.58 -10.12
N PRO A 416 3.36 23.23 -8.95
CA PRO A 416 4.31 24.19 -8.40
C PRO A 416 5.65 23.55 -8.03
N LEU A 417 5.64 22.31 -7.53
CA LEU A 417 6.85 21.58 -7.14
C LEU A 417 7.62 21.07 -8.37
N VAL A 418 6.94 20.74 -9.49
CA VAL A 418 7.65 20.44 -10.75
C VAL A 418 8.39 21.68 -11.26
N LYS A 419 7.76 22.87 -11.18
CA LYS A 419 8.42 24.15 -11.53
C LYS A 419 9.60 24.48 -10.62
N GLU A 420 9.48 24.18 -9.33
CA GLU A 420 10.58 24.35 -8.37
C GLU A 420 11.73 23.38 -8.65
N ALA A 421 11.44 22.10 -8.88
CA ALA A 421 12.43 21.11 -9.29
C ALA A 421 13.16 21.47 -10.60
N LEU A 422 12.47 22.11 -11.54
CA LEU A 422 13.01 22.62 -12.81
C LEU A 422 13.86 23.90 -12.67
N SER A 423 13.93 24.51 -11.47
CA SER A 423 14.73 25.71 -11.22
C SER A 423 16.19 25.45 -10.86
N ALA A 424 16.63 24.18 -10.91
CA ALA A 424 17.98 23.78 -10.54
C ALA A 424 19.06 24.42 -11.45
N PRO A 425 20.22 24.87 -10.93
CA PRO A 425 21.17 25.70 -11.70
C PRO A 425 21.83 25.07 -12.94
N PHE A 426 21.69 23.75 -13.14
CA PHE A 426 22.20 23.03 -14.32
C PHE A 426 21.13 22.84 -15.42
N LEU A 427 19.90 23.27 -15.17
CA LEU A 427 18.78 23.16 -16.10
C LEU A 427 18.61 24.44 -16.91
N ASP A 428 18.42 24.28 -18.22
CA ASP A 428 18.12 25.35 -19.16
C ASP A 428 17.21 24.85 -20.29
N ARG A 429 16.86 25.72 -21.25
CA ARG A 429 15.94 25.39 -22.35
C ARG A 429 16.46 24.32 -23.33
N SER A 430 17.75 24.01 -23.31
CA SER A 430 18.36 23.01 -24.19
C SER A 430 18.24 21.59 -23.64
N ASN A 431 18.09 21.44 -22.32
CA ASN A 431 18.11 20.17 -21.59
C ASN A 431 16.86 19.91 -20.71
N THR A 432 15.76 20.63 -20.96
CA THR A 432 14.47 20.47 -20.27
C THR A 432 13.28 20.21 -21.21
N LYS A 433 13.53 19.93 -22.50
CA LYS A 433 12.50 19.86 -23.53
C LYS A 433 11.46 18.78 -23.23
N PHE A 434 11.87 17.63 -22.72
CA PHE A 434 10.99 16.52 -22.36
C PHE A 434 9.97 16.97 -21.29
N LEU A 435 10.43 17.63 -20.23
CA LEU A 435 9.54 18.12 -19.17
C LEU A 435 8.71 19.35 -19.58
N VAL A 436 9.19 20.15 -20.53
CA VAL A 436 8.43 21.28 -21.09
C VAL A 436 7.31 20.77 -22.00
N LEU A 437 7.54 19.75 -22.82
CA LEU A 437 6.55 19.13 -23.71
C LEU A 437 5.31 18.69 -22.90
N HIS A 438 5.50 17.81 -21.92
CA HIS A 438 4.49 17.31 -20.97
C HIS A 438 3.93 18.38 -19.98
N GLN A 439 4.19 19.68 -20.20
CA GLN A 439 3.63 20.81 -19.44
C GLN A 439 2.96 21.88 -20.31
N HIS A 440 3.29 21.95 -21.60
CA HIS A 440 3.04 23.11 -22.45
C HIS A 440 2.45 22.78 -23.83
N GLU A 441 2.02 21.54 -24.07
CA GLU A 441 1.18 21.22 -25.22
C GLU A 441 -0.05 22.14 -25.31
N THR A 442 -0.38 22.55 -26.53
CA THR A 442 -1.49 23.48 -26.81
C THR A 442 -2.84 22.85 -26.47
N LEU A 443 -2.90 21.52 -26.46
CA LEU A 443 -3.98 20.72 -25.89
C LEU A 443 -3.31 19.64 -25.02
N PRO A 444 -3.46 19.65 -23.69
CA PRO A 444 -2.80 18.64 -22.85
C PRO A 444 -3.37 17.26 -23.15
N HIS A 445 -2.51 16.30 -23.54
CA HIS A 445 -2.88 14.92 -23.84
C HIS A 445 -3.79 14.28 -22.78
N GLY A 446 -3.57 14.62 -21.50
CA GLY A 446 -4.40 14.16 -20.39
C GLY A 446 -5.88 14.52 -20.51
N ASP A 447 -6.21 15.73 -20.95
CA ASP A 447 -7.61 16.15 -21.18
C ASP A 447 -8.18 15.41 -22.41
N GLN A 448 -7.39 15.26 -23.47
CA GLN A 448 -7.82 14.58 -24.71
C GLN A 448 -8.16 13.11 -24.47
N ILE A 449 -7.33 12.37 -23.72
CA ILE A 449 -7.59 10.97 -23.37
C ILE A 449 -8.88 10.86 -22.54
N ILE A 450 -9.10 11.76 -21.58
CA ILE A 450 -10.34 11.79 -20.79
C ILE A 450 -11.54 12.09 -21.69
N GLU A 451 -11.46 13.09 -22.55
CA GLU A 451 -12.55 13.45 -23.48
C GLU A 451 -12.89 12.30 -24.44
N ALA A 452 -11.88 11.67 -25.05
CA ALA A 452 -12.07 10.55 -25.97
C ALA A 452 -12.71 9.32 -25.28
N LEU A 453 -12.29 8.99 -24.06
CA LEU A 453 -12.84 7.88 -23.28
C LEU A 453 -14.23 8.16 -22.71
N THR A 454 -14.48 9.38 -22.22
CA THR A 454 -15.79 9.77 -21.66
C THR A 454 -16.85 9.99 -22.73
N SER A 455 -16.45 10.36 -23.95
CA SER A 455 -17.30 10.42 -25.14
C SER A 455 -17.58 9.06 -25.77
N ALA A 456 -16.80 8.02 -25.42
CA ALA A 456 -17.00 6.67 -25.93
C ALA A 456 -18.10 5.93 -25.15
N ALA A 457 -18.89 5.11 -25.86
CA ALA A 457 -19.89 4.23 -25.27
C ALA A 457 -19.29 2.96 -24.64
N LEU A 458 -18.32 3.14 -23.74
CA LEU A 458 -17.65 2.08 -22.97
C LEU A 458 -18.65 1.23 -22.19
N GLN A 459 -18.37 -0.05 -21.92
CA GLN A 459 -19.17 -0.86 -21.00
C GLN A 459 -18.72 -0.63 -19.54
N PRO A 460 -19.55 -0.95 -18.52
CA PRO A 460 -19.13 -0.86 -17.11
C PRO A 460 -17.79 -1.56 -16.85
N GLU A 461 -17.60 -2.76 -17.40
CA GLU A 461 -16.35 -3.54 -17.28
C GLU A 461 -15.13 -2.80 -17.86
N ASP A 462 -15.31 -2.03 -18.92
CA ASP A 462 -14.24 -1.23 -19.53
C ASP A 462 -13.84 -0.03 -18.63
N VAL A 463 -14.79 0.50 -17.85
CA VAL A 463 -14.53 1.56 -16.85
C VAL A 463 -13.83 0.97 -15.63
N ASP A 464 -14.18 -0.24 -15.20
CA ASP A 464 -13.46 -0.97 -14.16
C ASP A 464 -12.01 -1.29 -14.59
N ASP A 465 -11.79 -1.70 -15.85
CA ASP A 465 -10.46 -1.87 -16.45
C ASP A 465 -9.66 -0.55 -16.44
N LEU A 466 -10.28 0.59 -16.81
CA LEU A 466 -9.64 1.93 -16.73
C LEU A 466 -9.20 2.26 -15.29
N ILE A 467 -10.08 2.07 -14.31
CA ILE A 467 -9.82 2.35 -12.89
C ILE A 467 -8.69 1.46 -12.35
N LEU A 468 -8.69 0.18 -12.72
CA LEU A 468 -7.63 -0.76 -12.36
C LEU A 468 -6.29 -0.36 -12.97
N GLY A 469 -6.29 -0.02 -14.27
CA GLY A 469 -5.13 0.45 -15.00
C GLY A 469 -4.53 1.74 -14.46
N ALA A 470 -5.36 2.71 -14.11
CA ALA A 470 -4.93 3.94 -13.46
C ALA A 470 -4.20 3.67 -12.14
N ARG A 471 -4.78 2.83 -11.27
CA ARG A 471 -4.16 2.43 -9.99
C ARG A 471 -2.82 1.71 -10.19
N GLN A 472 -2.72 0.83 -11.19
CA GLN A 472 -1.50 0.08 -11.49
C GLN A 472 -0.41 0.97 -12.12
N GLY A 473 -0.78 1.81 -13.09
CA GLY A 473 0.11 2.81 -13.69
C GLY A 473 0.68 3.77 -12.64
N MET A 474 -0.19 4.32 -11.77
CA MET A 474 0.22 5.14 -10.62
C MET A 474 1.27 4.43 -9.76
N VAL A 475 1.04 3.17 -9.37
CA VAL A 475 1.96 2.41 -8.49
C VAL A 475 3.29 2.12 -9.17
N LEU A 476 3.31 1.74 -10.45
CA LEU A 476 4.54 1.43 -11.16
C LEU A 476 5.35 2.70 -11.46
N TYR A 477 4.71 3.77 -11.94
CA TYR A 477 5.37 5.02 -12.27
C TYR A 477 5.93 5.75 -11.04
N LEU A 478 5.15 5.88 -9.96
CA LEU A 478 5.65 6.55 -8.75
C LEU A 478 6.85 5.83 -8.11
N ARG A 479 6.98 4.51 -8.30
CA ARG A 479 8.18 3.76 -7.88
C ARG A 479 9.41 4.13 -8.72
N LEU A 480 9.25 4.28 -10.04
CA LEU A 480 10.31 4.74 -10.94
C LEU A 480 10.78 6.16 -10.59
N VAL A 481 9.83 7.07 -10.37
CA VAL A 481 10.12 8.43 -9.90
C VAL A 481 10.84 8.41 -8.54
N GLU A 482 10.36 7.65 -7.56
CA GLU A 482 11.01 7.57 -6.25
C GLU A 482 12.44 7.02 -6.35
N TRP A 483 12.66 5.98 -7.17
CA TRP A 483 13.98 5.45 -7.49
C TRP A 483 14.92 6.51 -8.11
N ALA A 484 14.43 7.26 -9.09
CA ALA A 484 15.23 8.24 -9.82
C ALA A 484 15.60 9.45 -8.96
N LEU A 485 14.65 9.96 -8.17
CA LEU A 485 14.80 11.23 -7.46
C LEU A 485 15.36 11.10 -6.04
N LEU A 486 15.03 10.04 -5.29
CA LEU A 486 15.22 10.02 -3.83
C LEU A 486 16.24 9.01 -3.30
N PHE A 487 16.70 8.07 -4.12
CA PHE A 487 17.78 7.19 -3.70
C PHE A 487 19.10 7.89 -3.96
N ASP A 488 19.92 8.08 -2.92
CA ASP A 488 21.32 8.41 -3.14
C ASP A 488 22.01 7.23 -3.82
N ALA A 489 22.96 7.50 -4.70
CA ALA A 489 23.75 6.47 -5.35
C ALA A 489 25.07 6.26 -4.59
N PRO A 490 25.28 5.06 -4.00
CA PRO A 490 26.63 4.54 -3.87
C PRO A 490 26.89 3.38 -4.86
N GLU A 491 26.00 2.38 -4.88
CA GLU A 491 26.38 1.01 -5.25
C GLU A 491 25.21 0.15 -5.79
N THR A 492 24.15 0.73 -6.37
CA THR A 492 22.83 0.07 -6.48
C THR A 492 22.70 -1.09 -7.51
N VAL A 493 23.37 -2.20 -7.19
CA VAL A 493 22.99 -3.62 -7.36
C VAL A 493 23.00 -4.22 -8.78
N ALA A 494 23.07 -3.44 -9.88
CA ALA A 494 23.05 -4.01 -11.24
C ALA A 494 24.25 -3.63 -12.16
N ALA A 495 25.18 -2.77 -11.73
CA ALA A 495 26.26 -2.24 -12.58
C ALA A 495 27.32 -3.26 -13.07
N HIS A 496 27.19 -4.55 -12.72
CA HIS A 496 28.06 -5.63 -13.20
C HIS A 496 27.38 -6.62 -14.15
N VAL A 497 26.13 -6.39 -14.55
CA VAL A 497 25.49 -7.20 -15.59
C VAL A 497 25.91 -6.70 -16.96
N THR A 498 27.02 -7.22 -17.47
CA THR A 498 27.49 -7.08 -18.87
C THR A 498 26.61 -7.82 -19.89
N ALA A 499 25.39 -8.22 -19.51
CA ALA A 499 24.45 -8.89 -20.41
C ALA A 499 23.66 -7.84 -21.20
N HIS A 500 23.99 -7.72 -22.49
CA HIS A 500 23.23 -6.95 -23.48
C HIS A 500 22.77 -5.58 -22.99
N ALA A 501 23.71 -4.65 -22.84
CA ALA A 501 23.36 -3.25 -23.07
C ALA A 501 22.72 -3.18 -24.46
N GLU A 502 21.43 -2.90 -24.52
CA GLU A 502 20.77 -2.59 -25.79
C GLU A 502 21.57 -1.47 -26.45
N GLU A 503 21.93 -1.64 -27.72
CA GLU A 503 22.68 -0.62 -28.43
C GLU A 503 21.83 0.65 -28.49
N VAL A 504 22.18 1.62 -27.65
CA VAL A 504 21.66 2.98 -27.71
C VAL A 504 21.96 3.46 -29.12
N ASN A 505 20.90 3.72 -29.90
CA ASN A 505 21.03 4.06 -31.30
C ASN A 505 21.53 5.50 -31.45
N HIS A 506 22.83 5.69 -31.25
CA HIS A 506 23.48 7.00 -31.28
C HIS A 506 23.32 7.70 -32.63
N ALA A 507 23.13 6.95 -33.73
CA ALA A 507 22.85 7.52 -35.05
C ALA A 507 21.46 8.15 -35.12
N GLU A 508 20.44 7.49 -34.58
CA GLU A 508 19.06 8.00 -34.48
C GLU A 508 18.97 9.21 -33.55
N ILE A 509 19.59 9.14 -32.36
CA ILE A 509 19.68 10.28 -31.42
C ILE A 509 20.49 11.46 -32.00
N ALA A 510 21.40 11.20 -32.95
CA ALA A 510 22.11 12.25 -33.68
C ALA A 510 21.32 12.83 -34.86
N ALA A 511 20.40 12.07 -35.44
CA ALA A 511 19.56 12.48 -36.55
C ALA A 511 18.32 13.26 -36.13
N PHE A 512 17.76 12.95 -34.95
CA PHE A 512 16.53 13.54 -34.40
C PHE A 512 16.57 15.07 -34.27
N LYS A 513 15.46 15.71 -34.64
CA LYS A 513 15.19 17.14 -34.51
C LYS A 513 13.83 17.35 -33.85
N MET A 514 13.65 18.47 -33.16
CA MET A 514 12.34 18.81 -32.58
C MET A 514 11.25 18.99 -33.64
N ASP A 515 11.62 19.39 -34.86
CA ASP A 515 10.70 19.52 -35.99
C ASP A 515 10.09 18.17 -36.40
N ASP A 516 10.73 17.04 -36.07
CA ASP A 516 10.23 15.69 -36.37
C ASP A 516 8.98 15.32 -35.53
N LEU A 517 8.69 16.07 -34.45
CA LEU A 517 7.46 15.95 -33.65
C LEU A 517 6.30 16.79 -34.18
N VAL A 518 6.56 17.75 -35.07
CA VAL A 518 5.52 18.65 -35.58
C VAL A 518 4.83 17.99 -36.77
N HIS A 519 3.75 17.27 -36.49
CA HIS A 519 2.87 16.76 -37.54
C HIS A 519 1.92 17.85 -38.03
N ASP A 520 1.99 18.16 -39.33
CA ASP A 520 0.98 18.95 -40.05
C ASP A 520 -0.32 18.11 -40.22
N TYR A 521 -1.18 18.06 -39.19
CA TYR A 521 -2.49 17.39 -39.19
C TYR A 521 -3.68 18.36 -39.14
#